data_AF-A0A835QSW1-F1
#
_entry.id   AF-A0A835QSW1-F1
#
_cell.length_a   1.000
_cell.length_b   1.000
_cell.length_c   1.000
_cell.angle_alpha   90.00
_cell.angle_beta   90.00
_cell.angle_gamma   90.00
#
_symmetry.space_group_name_H-M   'P 1'
#
loop_
_entity.id
_entity.type
_entity.pdbx_description
1 polymer ?
#
loop_
_entity_poly.entity_id
_entity_poly.type
_entity_poly.pdbx_seq_one_letter_code
_entity_poly.pdbx_strand_id
1 'polypeptide(L)'
;MEGRVGVKIDEDEGSHADLRHHAADEKRHETAYTKIVEKLFELDPDTAVVAFAYMMRKNIVMPAHLMFDDRDDGLFDQFSAVAQRLGVYSAGDYADIIEFLVGRWRVASLVGLSDEGKKAQDFVCKLAPRYERLEERARRMDKQRPAVRFSWIFDREV
;
A
#
# COMPACT_ATOMS: atom_id res chain seq x y z
N MET A 1 28.05 8.42 29.19
CA MET A 1 27.29 9.58 28.70
C MET A 1 26.89 9.28 27.27
N GLU A 2 26.04 8.30 27.00
CA GLU A 2 24.63 8.17 27.39
C GLU A 2 23.79 9.34 26.89
N GLY A 3 22.95 9.03 25.90
CA GLY A 3 22.08 9.98 25.19
C GLY A 3 21.39 9.29 24.02
N ARG A 4 20.73 8.15 24.27
CA ARG A 4 19.83 7.53 23.30
C ARG A 4 18.59 8.43 23.24
N VAL A 5 18.57 9.36 22.29
CA VAL A 5 17.39 10.20 22.02
C VAL A 5 16.35 9.30 21.37
N GLY A 6 15.55 8.63 22.20
CA GLY A 6 14.30 8.04 21.74
C GLY A 6 13.40 9.19 21.31
N VAL A 7 13.03 9.21 20.04
CA VAL A 7 11.90 10.03 19.57
C VAL A 7 10.67 9.49 20.31
N LYS A 8 10.30 10.14 21.43
CA LYS A 8 8.98 9.96 22.01
C LYS A 8 8.00 10.53 21.01
N ILE A 9 7.18 9.67 20.42
CA ILE A 9 5.94 10.08 19.81
C ILE A 9 5.06 10.48 20.99
N ASP A 10 4.91 11.79 21.22
CA ASP A 10 3.93 12.25 22.21
C ASP A 10 2.54 11.90 21.68
N GLU A 11 1.73 11.20 22.51
CA GLU A 11 0.33 10.93 22.25
C GLU A 11 -0.47 12.23 22.43
N ASP A 12 -0.43 13.10 21.44
CA ASP A 12 -1.22 14.33 21.42
C ASP A 12 -2.64 14.02 20.89
N GLU A 13 -3.63 14.07 21.79
CA GLU A 13 -5.05 13.86 21.48
C GLU A 13 -5.56 14.73 20.31
N GLY A 14 -5.01 15.94 20.15
CA GLY A 14 -5.37 16.83 19.03
C GLY A 14 -4.96 16.26 17.68
N SER A 15 -3.73 15.76 17.58
CA SER A 15 -3.20 15.14 16.35
C SER A 15 -3.96 13.86 15.96
N HIS A 16 -4.43 13.10 16.94
CA HIS A 16 -5.23 11.90 16.71
C HIS A 16 -6.61 12.23 16.14
N ALA A 17 -7.22 13.33 16.56
CA ALA A 17 -8.52 13.75 16.05
C ALA A 17 -8.44 14.13 14.56
N ASP A 18 -7.41 14.87 14.16
CA ASP A 18 -7.22 15.29 12.77
C ASP A 18 -6.95 14.10 11.85
N LEU A 19 -6.05 13.18 12.25
CA LEU A 19 -5.77 11.96 11.48
C LEU A 19 -7.02 11.09 11.31
N ARG A 20 -7.87 10.99 12.35
CA ARG A 20 -9.14 10.26 12.26
C ARG A 20 -10.12 10.90 11.28
N HIS A 21 -10.16 12.23 11.23
CA HIS A 21 -11.01 12.94 10.27
C HIS A 21 -10.55 12.66 8.84
N HIS A 22 -9.26 12.79 8.56
CA HIS A 22 -8.69 12.45 7.24
C HIS A 22 -8.93 10.99 6.87
N ALA A 23 -8.73 10.05 7.80
CA ALA A 23 -9.00 8.63 7.55
C ALA A 23 -10.49 8.35 7.25
N ALA A 24 -11.41 9.07 7.92
CA ALA A 24 -12.84 8.94 7.65
C ALA A 24 -13.19 9.43 6.23
N ASP A 25 -12.54 10.49 5.77
CA ASP A 25 -12.71 11.01 4.41
C ASP A 25 -12.21 10.01 3.37
N GLU A 26 -11.01 9.46 3.57
CA GLU A 26 -10.48 8.45 2.66
C GLU A 26 -11.33 7.18 2.64
N LYS A 27 -11.95 6.79 3.76
CA LYS A 27 -12.90 5.67 3.78
C LYS A 27 -14.13 5.94 2.91
N ARG A 28 -14.61 7.19 2.87
CA ARG A 28 -15.72 7.60 1.99
C ARG A 28 -15.31 7.58 0.52
N HIS A 29 -14.10 8.04 0.20
CA HIS A 29 -13.54 7.95 -1.15
C HIS A 29 -13.38 6.49 -1.61
N GLU A 30 -12.80 5.63 -0.79
CA GLU A 30 -12.66 4.19 -1.06
C GLU A 30 -14.03 3.55 -1.33
N THR A 31 -15.04 3.87 -0.51
CA THR A 31 -16.42 3.37 -0.71
C THR A 31 -17.01 3.83 -2.05
N ALA A 32 -16.77 5.08 -2.45
CA ALA A 32 -17.26 5.60 -3.72
C ALA A 32 -16.59 4.90 -4.92
N TYR A 33 -15.26 4.83 -4.93
CA TYR A 33 -14.51 4.21 -6.03
C TYR A 33 -14.76 2.72 -6.14
N THR A 34 -14.85 1.99 -5.03
CA THR A 34 -15.15 0.55 -5.06
C THR A 34 -16.53 0.25 -5.64
N LYS A 35 -17.54 1.08 -5.38
CA LYS A 35 -18.88 0.96 -5.99
C LYS A 35 -18.87 1.23 -7.49
N ILE A 36 -18.07 2.19 -7.96
CA ILE A 36 -17.94 2.46 -9.39
C ILE A 36 -17.38 1.22 -10.09
N VAL A 37 -16.28 0.66 -9.57
CA VAL A 37 -15.66 -0.52 -10.17
C VAL A 37 -16.54 -1.77 -10.03
N GLU A 38 -17.26 -1.92 -8.92
CA GLU A 38 -18.28 -2.98 -8.78
C GLU A 38 -19.30 -2.89 -9.91
N LYS A 39 -19.78 -1.68 -10.23
CA LYS A 39 -20.73 -1.53 -11.34
C LYS A 39 -20.11 -1.88 -12.69
N LEU A 40 -18.81 -1.62 -12.89
CA LEU A 40 -18.10 -2.06 -14.09
C LEU A 40 -18.02 -3.59 -14.18
N PHE A 41 -17.77 -4.29 -13.07
CA PHE A 41 -17.80 -5.76 -13.04
C PHE A 41 -19.18 -6.35 -13.36
N GLU A 42 -20.27 -5.68 -12.97
CA GLU A 42 -21.63 -6.10 -13.33
C GLU A 42 -21.93 -5.95 -14.83
N LEU A 43 -21.40 -4.90 -15.46
CA LEU A 43 -21.70 -4.55 -16.85
C LEU A 43 -20.76 -5.24 -17.86
N ASP A 44 -19.47 -5.30 -17.52
CA ASP A 44 -18.43 -5.89 -18.36
C ASP A 44 -17.36 -6.57 -17.48
N PRO A 45 -17.63 -7.78 -16.98
CA PRO A 45 -16.73 -8.49 -16.08
C PRO A 45 -15.39 -8.87 -16.75
N ASP A 46 -15.38 -9.08 -18.08
CA ASP A 46 -14.19 -9.50 -18.80
C ASP A 46 -13.18 -8.36 -18.92
N THR A 47 -13.62 -7.21 -19.42
CA THR A 47 -12.74 -6.03 -19.52
C THR A 47 -12.31 -5.56 -18.13
N ALA A 48 -13.21 -5.59 -17.14
CA ALA A 48 -12.90 -5.16 -15.77
C ALA A 48 -11.80 -6.02 -15.13
N VAL A 49 -11.88 -7.36 -15.24
CA VAL A 49 -10.85 -8.24 -14.66
C VAL A 49 -9.51 -8.11 -15.37
N VAL A 50 -9.52 -7.93 -16.69
CA VAL A 50 -8.30 -7.70 -17.49
C VAL A 50 -7.64 -6.38 -17.10
N ALA A 51 -8.41 -5.30 -16.95
CA ALA A 51 -7.91 -4.00 -16.51
C ALA A 51 -7.34 -4.07 -15.08
N PHE A 52 -8.00 -4.79 -14.17
CA PHE A 52 -7.50 -4.98 -12.81
C PHE A 52 -6.15 -5.73 -12.83
N ALA A 53 -6.06 -6.83 -13.57
CA ALA A 53 -4.81 -7.56 -13.74
C ALA A 53 -3.71 -6.71 -14.37
N TYR A 54 -4.04 -5.86 -15.34
CA TYR A 54 -3.11 -4.94 -15.98
C TYR A 54 -2.50 -3.97 -14.98
N MET A 55 -3.34 -3.31 -14.16
CA MET A 55 -2.86 -2.39 -13.12
C MET A 55 -1.98 -3.12 -12.10
N MET A 56 -2.37 -4.32 -11.69
CA MET A 56 -1.58 -5.14 -10.76
C MET A 56 -0.23 -5.59 -11.34
N ARG A 57 -0.11 -5.81 -12.65
CA ARG A 57 1.17 -6.13 -13.31
C ARG A 57 2.12 -4.93 -13.36
N LYS A 58 1.58 -3.71 -13.44
CA LYS A 58 2.36 -2.47 -13.41
C LYS A 58 2.82 -2.07 -12.02
N ASN A 59 2.28 -2.72 -10.98
CA ASN A 59 2.31 -2.28 -9.59
C ASN A 59 1.60 -0.93 -9.41
N ILE A 60 0.88 -0.76 -8.29
CA ILE A 60 0.31 0.54 -7.96
C ILE A 60 1.45 1.40 -7.42
N VAL A 61 1.92 2.31 -8.27
CA VAL A 61 3.02 3.22 -7.93
C VAL A 61 2.50 4.26 -6.94
N MET A 62 3.22 4.45 -5.84
CA MET A 62 2.87 5.46 -4.84
C MET A 62 2.91 6.86 -5.46
N PRO A 63 1.90 7.73 -5.21
CA PRO A 63 1.84 9.05 -5.84
C PRO A 63 3.10 9.89 -5.62
N ALA A 64 3.70 9.78 -4.45
CA ALA A 64 4.90 10.49 -4.05
C ALA A 64 6.21 9.70 -4.29
N HIS A 65 6.23 8.70 -5.18
CA HIS A 65 7.44 7.90 -5.43
C HIS A 65 8.64 8.70 -5.99
N LEU A 66 8.42 9.91 -6.51
CA LEU A 66 9.45 10.83 -6.98
C LEU A 66 9.78 11.92 -5.95
N MET A 67 9.58 11.63 -4.66
CA MET A 67 9.89 12.56 -3.58
C MET A 67 11.38 12.89 -3.55
N PHE A 68 11.70 14.18 -3.47
CA PHE A 68 13.06 14.71 -3.51
C PHE A 68 13.17 15.97 -2.67
N ASP A 69 14.26 16.12 -1.91
CA ASP A 69 14.52 17.26 -1.01
C ASP A 69 15.76 18.08 -1.42
N ASP A 70 16.15 18.02 -2.69
CA ASP A 70 17.36 18.63 -3.26
C ASP A 70 18.69 18.00 -2.79
N ARG A 71 18.65 16.91 -2.00
CA ARG A 71 19.85 16.27 -1.45
C ARG A 71 19.90 14.77 -1.65
N ASP A 72 18.76 14.09 -1.53
CA ASP A 72 18.69 12.64 -1.58
C ASP A 72 17.78 12.11 -2.69
N ASP A 73 18.40 11.52 -3.71
CA ASP A 73 17.71 10.87 -4.82
C ASP A 73 16.92 9.61 -4.40
N GLY A 74 17.22 9.05 -3.22
CA GLY A 74 16.58 7.86 -2.65
C GLY A 74 15.56 8.16 -1.54
N LEU A 75 15.12 9.41 -1.40
CA LEU A 75 14.32 9.86 -0.26
C LEU A 75 13.03 9.07 -0.06
N PHE A 76 12.32 8.74 -1.14
CA PHE A 76 11.10 7.93 -1.06
C PHE A 76 11.36 6.52 -0.51
N ASP A 77 12.44 5.86 -0.92
CA ASP A 77 12.80 4.51 -0.47
C ASP A 77 13.19 4.50 1.01
N GLN A 78 13.87 5.56 1.45
CA GLN A 78 14.22 5.76 2.85
C GLN A 78 12.97 6.01 3.70
N PHE A 79 12.10 6.92 3.27
CA PHE A 79 10.83 7.21 3.94
C PHE A 79 9.97 5.95 4.04
N SER A 80 9.81 5.22 2.93
CA SER A 80 8.98 4.01 2.87
C SER A 80 9.51 2.92 3.80
N ALA A 81 10.83 2.81 3.96
CA ALA A 81 11.42 1.87 4.91
C ALA A 81 11.11 2.23 6.36
N VAL A 82 11.17 3.52 6.73
CA VAL A 82 10.80 3.97 8.07
C VAL A 82 9.31 3.73 8.33
N ALA A 83 8.43 4.05 7.37
CA ALA A 83 7.00 3.80 7.47
C ALA A 83 6.68 2.30 7.66
N GLN A 84 7.38 1.43 6.93
CA GLN A 84 7.25 -0.02 7.07
C GLN A 84 7.71 -0.50 8.45
N ARG A 85 8.86 -0.02 8.95
CA ARG A 85 9.42 -0.40 10.26
C ARG A 85 8.52 0.02 11.41
N LEU A 86 7.85 1.17 11.27
CA LEU A 86 6.88 1.69 12.24
C LEU A 86 5.49 1.04 12.11
N GLY A 87 5.26 0.21 11.08
CA GLY A 87 3.98 -0.42 10.83
C GLY A 87 2.88 0.55 10.38
N VAL A 88 3.24 1.70 9.81
CA VAL A 88 2.29 2.69 9.28
C VAL A 88 1.75 2.24 7.93
N TYR A 89 2.63 1.71 7.07
CA TYR A 89 2.25 1.10 5.79
C TYR A 89 3.34 0.12 5.35
N SER A 90 2.93 -1.09 5.00
CA SER A 90 3.81 -2.22 4.69
C SER A 90 3.35 -2.98 3.45
N ALA A 91 4.19 -3.90 2.98
CA ALA A 91 3.80 -4.83 1.93
C ALA A 91 2.64 -5.77 2.34
N GLY A 92 2.41 -5.95 3.65
CA GLY A 92 1.26 -6.69 4.18
C GLY A 92 -0.05 -5.93 3.96
N ASP A 93 -0.06 -4.63 4.28
CA ASP A 93 -1.22 -3.77 4.02
C ASP A 93 -1.58 -3.75 2.53
N TYR A 94 -0.58 -3.80 1.64
CA TYR A 94 -0.81 -3.94 0.20
C TYR A 94 -1.46 -5.28 -0.17
N ALA A 95 -1.06 -6.38 0.48
CA ALA A 95 -1.69 -7.69 0.29
C ALA A 95 -3.16 -7.68 0.76
N ASP A 96 -3.41 -7.11 1.95
CA ASP A 96 -4.74 -7.00 2.55
C ASP A 96 -5.68 -6.16 1.67
N ILE A 97 -5.20 -5.05 1.11
CA ILE A 97 -5.97 -4.23 0.16
C ILE A 97 -6.35 -5.05 -1.07
N ILE A 98 -5.41 -5.82 -1.65
CA ILE A 98 -5.69 -6.67 -2.81
C ILE A 98 -6.73 -7.73 -2.45
N GLU A 99 -6.55 -8.43 -1.34
CA GLU A 99 -7.49 -9.47 -0.89
C GLU A 99 -8.89 -8.89 -0.66
N PHE A 100 -8.99 -7.74 0.01
CA PHE A 100 -10.23 -7.03 0.20
C PHE A 100 -10.91 -6.70 -1.13
N LEU A 101 -10.20 -6.13 -2.11
CA LEU A 101 -10.78 -5.76 -3.41
C LEU A 101 -11.22 -7.00 -4.21
N VAL A 102 -10.42 -8.07 -4.20
CA VAL A 102 -10.76 -9.36 -4.82
C VAL A 102 -12.04 -9.95 -4.24
N GLY A 103 -12.17 -9.92 -2.91
CA GLY A 103 -13.38 -10.37 -2.21
C GLY A 103 -14.58 -9.44 -2.46
N ARG A 104 -14.36 -8.12 -2.38
CA ARG A 104 -15.39 -7.08 -2.55
C ARG A 104 -16.08 -7.13 -3.90
N TRP A 105 -15.33 -7.40 -4.97
CA TRP A 105 -15.84 -7.55 -6.33
C TRP A 105 -16.11 -9.00 -6.73
N ARG A 106 -15.96 -9.96 -5.80
CA ARG A 106 -16.19 -11.40 -6.02
C ARG A 106 -15.46 -11.94 -7.26
N VAL A 107 -14.22 -11.49 -7.48
CA VAL A 107 -13.46 -11.77 -8.70
C VAL A 107 -13.33 -13.28 -8.96
N ALA A 108 -13.14 -14.09 -7.91
CA ALA A 108 -13.04 -15.55 -8.03
C ALA A 108 -14.33 -16.25 -8.51
N SER A 109 -15.49 -15.58 -8.40
CA SER A 109 -16.80 -16.13 -8.80
C SER A 109 -17.26 -15.65 -10.18
N LEU A 110 -16.46 -14.85 -10.89
CA LEU A 110 -16.79 -14.41 -12.24
C LEU A 110 -16.83 -15.60 -13.21
N VAL A 111 -17.85 -15.61 -14.06
CA VAL A 111 -18.10 -16.63 -15.08
C VAL A 111 -18.33 -15.98 -16.44
N GLY A 112 -18.27 -16.75 -17.52
CA GLY A 112 -18.47 -16.22 -18.88
C GLY A 112 -17.31 -15.39 -19.41
N LEU A 113 -16.13 -15.47 -18.77
CA LEU A 113 -14.92 -14.76 -19.17
C LEU A 113 -14.28 -15.38 -20.41
N SER A 114 -13.60 -14.53 -21.19
CA SER A 114 -12.68 -14.91 -22.25
C SER A 114 -11.47 -15.66 -21.68
N ASP A 115 -10.64 -16.24 -22.54
CA ASP A 115 -9.42 -16.90 -22.10
C ASP A 115 -8.40 -15.92 -21.49
N GLU A 116 -8.41 -14.67 -21.93
CA GLU A 116 -7.61 -13.61 -21.32
C GLU A 116 -8.19 -13.23 -19.96
N GLY A 117 -9.51 -13.06 -19.86
CA GLY A 117 -10.22 -12.79 -18.61
C GLY A 117 -9.98 -13.87 -17.55
N LYS A 118 -10.02 -15.15 -17.92
CA LYS A 118 -9.69 -16.27 -16.99
C LYS A 118 -8.24 -16.20 -16.50
N LYS A 119 -7.28 -15.91 -17.38
CA LYS A 119 -5.86 -15.74 -16.98
C LYS A 119 -5.68 -14.53 -16.07
N ALA A 120 -6.40 -13.44 -16.32
CA ALA A 120 -6.41 -12.25 -15.49
C ALA A 120 -7.01 -12.53 -14.10
N GLN A 121 -8.16 -13.20 -14.05
CA GLN A 121 -8.83 -13.67 -12.84
C GLN A 121 -7.87 -14.53 -11.99
N ASP A 122 -7.28 -15.56 -12.58
CA ASP A 122 -6.32 -16.44 -11.91
C ASP A 122 -5.11 -15.68 -11.35
N PHE A 123 -4.58 -14.73 -12.13
CA PHE A 123 -3.44 -13.93 -11.73
C PHE A 123 -3.75 -13.07 -10.50
N VAL A 124 -4.87 -12.35 -10.53
CA VAL A 124 -5.27 -11.43 -9.45
C VAL A 124 -5.62 -12.21 -8.19
N CYS A 125 -6.38 -13.30 -8.30
CA CYS A 125 -6.77 -14.13 -7.14
C CYS A 125 -5.56 -14.78 -6.42
N LYS A 126 -4.42 -14.96 -7.10
CA LYS A 126 -3.20 -15.53 -6.52
C LYS A 126 -2.21 -14.47 -6.02
N LEU A 127 -2.57 -13.19 -6.12
CA LEU A 127 -1.62 -12.09 -5.90
C LEU A 127 -1.41 -11.77 -4.42
N ALA A 128 -2.46 -11.76 -3.59
CA ALA A 128 -2.33 -11.47 -2.16
C ALA A 128 -1.33 -12.42 -1.45
N PRO A 129 -1.40 -13.76 -1.61
CA PRO A 129 -0.41 -14.68 -1.03
C PRO A 129 1.03 -14.51 -1.55
N ARG A 130 1.21 -13.78 -2.66
CA ARG A 130 2.55 -13.44 -3.17
C ARG A 130 3.13 -12.23 -2.43
N TYR A 131 2.30 -11.24 -2.11
CA TYR A 131 2.71 -10.05 -1.36
C TYR A 131 2.95 -10.33 0.12
N GLU A 132 2.17 -11.21 0.76
CA GLU A 132 2.46 -11.69 2.11
C GLU A 132 3.87 -12.29 2.23
N ARG A 133 4.26 -13.12 1.26
CA ARG A 133 5.61 -13.70 1.20
C ARG A 133 6.71 -12.66 0.98
N LEU A 134 6.40 -11.56 0.30
CA LEU A 134 7.32 -10.43 0.15
C LEU A 134 7.46 -9.66 1.46
N GLU A 135 6.35 -9.44 2.17
CA GLU A 135 6.36 -8.81 3.48
C GLU A 135 7.21 -9.59 4.49
N GLU A 136 7.06 -10.91 4.54
CA GLU A 136 7.86 -11.76 5.43
C GLU A 136 9.36 -11.60 5.16
N ARG A 137 9.76 -11.50 3.88
CA ARG A 137 11.15 -11.24 3.48
C ARG A 137 11.58 -9.83 3.87
N ALA A 138 10.73 -8.83 3.65
CA ALA A 138 11.03 -7.43 3.96
C ALA A 138 11.26 -7.23 5.47
N ARG A 139 10.42 -7.84 6.32
CA ARG A 139 10.60 -7.85 7.79
C ARG A 139 11.92 -8.48 8.23
N ARG A 140 12.41 -9.50 7.51
CA ARG A 140 13.72 -10.13 7.80
C ARG A 140 14.89 -9.21 7.45
N MET A 141 14.77 -8.44 6.37
CA MET A 141 15.81 -7.51 5.91
C MET A 141 15.86 -6.23 6.75
N ASP A 142 14.73 -5.78 7.26
CA ASP A 142 14.62 -4.51 8.00
C ASP A 142 15.44 -4.48 9.30
N LYS A 143 15.65 -5.64 9.93
CA LYS A 143 16.51 -5.80 11.13
C LYS A 143 17.98 -5.41 10.90
N GLN A 144 18.40 -5.23 9.65
CA GLN A 144 19.78 -4.96 9.25
C GLN A 144 19.95 -3.57 8.62
N ARG A 145 18.90 -2.75 8.51
CA ARG A 145 19.00 -1.43 7.89
C ARG A 145 19.69 -0.43 8.83
N PRO A 146 20.65 0.37 8.32
CA PRO A 146 21.30 1.41 9.11
C PRO A 146 20.32 2.56 9.39
N ALA A 147 20.66 3.39 10.38
CA ALA A 147 19.93 4.63 10.63
C ALA A 147 20.09 5.59 9.44
N VAL A 148 19.04 6.36 9.18
CA VAL A 148 18.96 7.25 8.01
C VAL A 148 18.71 8.69 8.47
N ARG A 149 19.32 9.67 7.79
CA ARG A 149 19.14 11.10 8.09
C ARG A 149 18.07 11.71 7.20
N PHE A 150 17.16 12.47 7.78
CA PHE A 150 16.15 13.21 7.03
C PHE A 150 16.29 14.71 7.25
N SER A 151 16.30 15.48 6.16
CA SER A 151 16.34 16.95 6.19
C SER A 151 15.12 17.54 6.91
N TRP A 152 13.96 16.88 6.82
CA TRP A 152 12.70 17.28 7.46
C TRP A 152 12.78 17.38 8.99
N ILE A 153 13.72 16.66 9.60
CA ILE A 153 13.95 16.65 11.04
C ILE A 153 15.32 17.21 11.41
N PHE A 154 15.84 18.15 10.61
CA PHE A 154 17.13 18.82 10.83
C PHE A 154 18.32 17.85 10.77
N ASP A 155 18.32 16.97 9.76
CA ASP A 155 19.37 15.97 9.51
C ASP A 155 19.61 15.00 10.69
N ARG A 156 18.59 14.82 11.55
CA ARG A 156 18.59 13.81 12.63
C ARG A 156 18.42 12.40 12.05
N GLU A 157 19.03 11.43 12.74
CA GLU A 157 18.99 10.01 12.39
C GLU A 157 17.76 9.31 12.99
N VAL A 158 17.15 8.42 12.20
CA VAL A 158 16.04 7.53 12.60
C VAL A 158 16.31 6.08 12.25
#